data_AF-A0A8J7C6G5-F1
#
_entry.id   AF-A0A8J7C6G5-F1
#
_cell.length_a   1.000
_cell.length_b   1.000
_cell.length_c   1.000
_cell.angle_alpha   90.00
_cell.angle_beta   90.00
_cell.angle_gamma   90.00
#
_symmetry.space_group_name_H-M   'P 1'
#
loop_
_entity.id
_entity.type
_entity.pdbx_description
1 polymer ?
#
loop_
_entity_poly.entity_id
_entity_poly.type
_entity_poly.pdbx_seq_one_letter_code
_entity_poly.pdbx_strand_id
1 'polypeptide(L)'
;MALTGLQIQKLLPKTNCKECGVNTCLAFAMKLAARKAEIGDCPYASEEAIQILSKAYEPPVKGIRLGPDSALKLGEETVLYRHEKTFVNQTLLAINVNDTDDPAFVEDTLGAVKDYTVERVGEIIDIDMVAVSHRGSSVDTFVDLAMKAWCEVGKPLVLRSHDPAALKAAAVAVAGSLSVLATATPDTVDELVEVAKEFDHALALTAPDLDALVTAAGRLR
;
A
#
# COMPACT_ATOMS: atom_id res chain seq x y z
N MET A 1 11.93 -16.72 2.28
CA MET A 1 12.59 -17.02 3.58
C MET A 1 13.85 -16.19 3.67
N ALA A 2 14.09 -15.53 4.81
CA ALA A 2 15.30 -14.74 4.99
C ALA A 2 16.54 -15.64 4.90
N LEU A 3 17.53 -15.25 4.10
CA LEU A 3 18.80 -15.97 4.01
C LEU A 3 19.59 -15.79 5.30
N THR A 4 20.15 -16.88 5.81
CA THR A 4 21.07 -16.82 6.95
C THR A 4 22.40 -16.17 6.53
N GLY A 5 23.12 -15.55 7.46
CA GLY A 5 24.42 -14.96 7.16
C GLY A 5 25.43 -15.95 6.55
N LEU A 6 25.33 -17.24 6.87
CA LEU A 6 26.13 -18.30 6.24
C LEU A 6 25.75 -18.54 4.76
N GLN A 7 24.46 -18.52 4.43
CA GLN A 7 24.01 -18.63 3.04
C GLN A 7 24.44 -17.41 2.21
N ILE A 8 24.37 -16.21 2.80
CA ILE A 8 24.81 -14.96 2.17
C ILE A 8 26.33 -14.98 1.92
N GLN A 9 27.12 -15.45 2.90
CA GLN A 9 28.58 -15.57 2.76
C GLN A 9 28.98 -16.46 1.58
N LYS A 10 28.19 -17.48 1.23
CA LYS A 10 28.47 -18.36 0.07
C LYS A 10 28.34 -17.63 -1.26
N LEU A 11 27.50 -16.60 -1.33
CA LEU A 11 27.25 -15.78 -2.53
C LEU A 11 28.25 -14.63 -2.67
N LEU A 12 28.97 -14.27 -1.60
CA LEU A 12 29.97 -13.21 -1.61
C LEU A 12 31.32 -13.68 -2.18
N PRO A 13 32.16 -12.77 -2.70
CA PRO A 13 33.46 -13.09 -3.31
C PRO A 13 34.55 -13.59 -2.34
N LYS A 14 34.29 -13.57 -1.02
CA LYS A 14 35.20 -14.05 0.05
C LYS A 14 36.60 -13.43 0.06
N THR A 15 36.77 -12.26 -0.56
CA THR A 15 38.05 -11.53 -0.64
C THR A 15 38.51 -10.93 0.70
N ASN A 16 37.58 -10.62 1.60
CA ASN A 16 37.83 -9.89 2.84
C ASN A 16 38.61 -8.57 2.64
N CYS A 17 38.35 -7.87 1.52
CA CYS A 17 39.06 -6.64 1.12
C CYS A 17 38.78 -5.42 2.01
N LYS A 18 37.71 -5.46 2.81
CA LYS A 18 37.24 -4.36 3.70
C LYS A 18 36.73 -3.10 3.00
N GLU A 19 36.61 -3.11 1.68
CA GLU A 19 36.13 -1.94 0.91
C GLU A 19 34.64 -1.64 1.14
N CYS A 20 33.85 -2.61 1.59
CA CYS A 20 32.47 -2.40 2.04
C CYS A 20 32.37 -1.90 3.50
N GLY A 21 33.46 -1.42 4.10
CA GLY A 21 33.47 -0.83 5.44
C GLY A 21 33.33 -1.84 6.59
N VAL A 22 33.57 -3.13 6.34
CA VAL A 22 33.54 -4.20 7.35
C VAL A 22 34.76 -5.11 7.26
N ASN A 23 35.18 -5.61 8.43
CA ASN A 23 36.44 -6.34 8.59
C ASN A 23 36.54 -7.65 7.80
N THR A 24 35.41 -8.32 7.53
CA THR A 24 35.37 -9.60 6.81
C THR A 24 34.08 -9.73 5.98
N CYS A 25 34.10 -10.56 4.94
CA CYS A 25 32.91 -10.91 4.16
C CYS A 25 31.84 -11.62 5.01
N LEU A 26 32.24 -12.36 6.05
CA LEU A 26 31.28 -12.96 7.00
C LEU A 26 30.59 -11.88 7.84
N ALA A 27 31.33 -10.88 8.32
CA ALA A 27 30.74 -9.77 9.06
C ALA A 27 29.78 -8.95 8.17
N PHE A 28 30.15 -8.74 6.90
CA PHE A 28 29.26 -8.13 5.92
C PHE A 28 27.98 -8.97 5.70
N ALA A 29 28.13 -10.29 5.53
CA ALA A 29 27.00 -11.19 5.38
C ALA A 29 26.03 -11.18 6.58
N MET A 30 26.55 -11.06 7.80
CA MET A 30 25.71 -10.91 9.00
C MET A 30 25.00 -9.56 9.06
N LYS A 31 25.65 -8.47 8.62
CA LYS A 31 25.01 -7.15 8.50
C LYS A 31 23.91 -7.16 7.43
N LEU A 32 24.14 -7.80 6.29
CA LEU A 32 23.12 -8.00 5.25
C LEU A 32 21.92 -8.78 5.78
N ALA A 33 22.15 -9.91 6.46
CA ALA A 33 21.09 -10.71 7.07
C ALA A 33 20.23 -9.89 8.07
N ALA A 34 20.88 -8.98 8.81
CA ALA A 34 20.23 -8.09 9.75
C ALA A 34 19.66 -6.80 9.12
N ARG A 35 19.73 -6.64 7.79
CA ARG A 35 19.33 -5.43 7.05
C ARG A 35 20.02 -4.14 7.53
N LYS A 36 21.29 -4.23 7.92
CA LYS A 36 22.13 -3.11 8.36
C LYS A 36 23.16 -2.64 7.31
N ALA A 37 23.12 -3.23 6.12
CA ALA A 37 23.96 -2.93 4.97
C ALA A 37 23.22 -3.35 3.70
N GLU A 38 23.63 -2.85 2.56
CA GLU A 38 23.07 -3.22 1.25
C GLU A 38 24.10 -3.98 0.43
N ILE A 39 23.65 -4.90 -0.45
CA ILE A 39 24.58 -5.69 -1.27
C ILE A 39 25.40 -4.80 -2.23
N GLY A 40 24.85 -3.63 -2.61
CA GLY A 40 25.53 -2.62 -3.42
C GLY A 40 26.76 -2.01 -2.75
N ASP A 41 26.90 -2.12 -1.43
CA ASP A 41 28.10 -1.67 -0.70
C ASP A 41 29.34 -2.51 -1.03
N CYS A 42 29.17 -3.68 -1.66
CA CYS A 42 30.28 -4.54 -2.08
C CYS A 42 30.59 -4.32 -3.57
N PRO A 43 31.75 -3.71 -3.92
CA PRO A 43 32.11 -3.44 -5.32
C PRO A 43 32.40 -4.71 -6.14
N TYR A 44 32.57 -5.85 -5.46
CA TYR A 44 32.89 -7.14 -6.07
C TYR A 44 31.72 -8.13 -6.01
N ALA A 45 30.51 -7.68 -5.66
CA ALA A 45 29.33 -8.54 -5.69
C ALA A 45 28.99 -8.92 -7.14
N SER A 46 28.78 -10.21 -7.40
CA SER A 46 28.30 -10.65 -8.71
C SER A 46 26.84 -10.22 -8.92
N GLU A 47 26.46 -10.00 -10.18
CA GLU A 47 25.07 -9.69 -10.53
C GLU A 47 24.10 -10.80 -10.06
N GLU A 48 24.52 -12.07 -10.12
CA GLU A 48 23.77 -13.20 -9.59
C GLU A 48 23.54 -13.10 -8.08
N ALA A 49 24.56 -12.72 -7.32
CA ALA A 49 24.45 -12.53 -5.87
C ALA A 49 23.50 -11.38 -5.54
N ILE A 50 23.57 -10.27 -6.30
CA ILE A 50 22.66 -9.13 -6.16
C ILE A 50 21.22 -9.58 -6.40
N GLN A 51 20.94 -10.31 -7.49
CA GLN A 51 19.59 -10.77 -7.79
C GLN A 51 19.02 -11.73 -6.74
N ILE A 52 19.81 -12.71 -6.30
CA ILE A 52 19.36 -13.69 -5.28
C ILE A 52 19.09 -13.00 -3.95
N LEU A 53 19.97 -12.08 -3.54
CA LEU A 53 19.82 -11.34 -2.29
C LEU A 53 18.63 -10.39 -2.36
N SER A 54 18.48 -9.62 -3.45
CA SER A 54 17.35 -8.71 -3.63
C SER A 54 16.00 -9.45 -3.58
N LYS A 55 15.89 -10.62 -4.22
CA LYS A 55 14.68 -11.47 -4.12
C LYS A 55 14.45 -12.02 -2.71
N ALA A 56 15.51 -12.35 -1.97
CA ALA A 56 15.39 -12.86 -0.61
C ALA A 56 15.03 -11.77 0.41
N TYR A 57 15.36 -10.51 0.10
CA TYR A 57 15.09 -9.35 0.95
C TYR A 57 13.80 -8.61 0.61
N GLU A 58 13.17 -8.92 -0.53
CA GLU A 58 11.85 -8.38 -0.87
C GLU A 58 10.89 -8.63 0.31
N PRO A 59 10.26 -7.58 0.86
CA PRO A 59 9.31 -7.73 1.95
C PRO A 59 8.23 -8.76 1.57
N PRO A 60 7.84 -9.68 2.49
CA PRO A 60 6.78 -10.65 2.20
C PRO A 60 5.47 -9.98 1.76
N VAL A 61 5.20 -8.79 2.27
CA VAL A 61 4.08 -7.93 1.89
C VAL A 61 4.64 -6.69 1.19
N LYS A 62 4.22 -6.44 -0.05
CA LYS A 62 4.62 -5.23 -0.79
C LYS A 62 4.06 -3.97 -0.11
N GLY A 63 4.83 -2.90 -0.15
CA GLY A 63 4.40 -1.57 0.30
C GLY A 63 3.50 -0.91 -0.73
N ILE A 64 2.44 -0.24 -0.27
CA ILE A 64 1.55 0.60 -1.07
C ILE A 64 1.55 2.00 -0.45
N ARG A 65 1.59 3.04 -1.29
CA ARG A 65 1.52 4.44 -0.85
C ARG A 65 0.23 5.06 -1.34
N LEU A 66 -0.41 5.83 -0.47
CA LEU A 66 -1.69 6.48 -0.72
C LEU A 66 -1.62 7.96 -0.36
N GLY A 67 -2.54 8.73 -0.94
CA GLY A 67 -2.63 10.18 -0.73
C GLY A 67 -1.76 10.98 -1.70
N PRO A 68 -2.11 12.26 -1.93
CA PRO A 68 -1.46 13.11 -2.94
C PRO A 68 0.05 13.26 -2.69
N ASP A 69 0.46 13.26 -1.42
CA ASP A 69 1.86 13.35 -1.00
C ASP A 69 2.55 11.99 -0.84
N SER A 70 1.86 10.88 -1.15
CA SER A 70 2.34 9.50 -0.89
C SER A 70 2.80 9.27 0.56
N ALA A 71 2.20 10.02 1.49
CA ALA A 71 2.57 10.05 2.90
C ALA A 71 2.04 8.83 3.65
N LEU A 72 0.86 8.35 3.28
CA LEU A 72 0.26 7.17 3.92
C LEU A 72 0.85 5.91 3.32
N LYS A 73 1.39 5.03 4.18
CA LYS A 73 2.03 3.78 3.77
C LYS A 73 1.28 2.59 4.35
N LEU A 74 1.03 1.60 3.52
CA LEU A 74 0.45 0.31 3.88
C LEU A 74 1.42 -0.81 3.51
N GLY A 75 1.40 -1.91 4.24
CA GLY A 75 2.18 -3.10 3.93
C GLY A 75 3.60 -3.04 4.50
N GLU A 76 4.56 -3.68 3.82
CA GLU A 76 5.96 -3.84 4.27
C GLU A 76 6.13 -4.62 5.59
N GLU A 77 5.07 -5.27 6.07
CA GLU A 77 5.10 -6.06 7.29
C GLU A 77 5.90 -7.36 7.12
N THR A 78 6.64 -7.71 8.19
CA THR A 78 7.59 -8.84 8.16
C THR A 78 7.35 -9.92 9.20
N VAL A 79 6.44 -9.69 10.14
CA VAL A 79 6.18 -10.58 11.28
C VAL A 79 4.68 -10.77 11.50
N LEU A 80 4.32 -11.92 12.07
CA LEU A 80 2.93 -12.18 12.51
C LEU A 80 2.68 -11.66 13.93
N TYR A 81 3.71 -11.70 14.78
CA TYR A 81 3.59 -11.31 16.18
C TYR A 81 4.47 -10.11 16.53
N ARG A 82 3.88 -9.11 17.18
CA ARG A 82 4.56 -7.87 17.58
C ARG A 82 5.73 -8.04 18.57
N HIS A 83 5.84 -9.20 19.22
CA HIS A 83 6.92 -9.49 20.17
C HIS A 83 8.15 -10.10 19.49
N GLU A 84 8.01 -10.64 18.28
CA GLU A 84 9.14 -11.08 17.45
C GLU A 84 9.86 -9.86 16.85
N LYS A 85 9.06 -8.88 16.40
CA LYS A 85 9.52 -7.58 15.90
C LYS A 85 8.36 -6.58 15.92
N THR A 86 8.66 -5.29 15.86
CA THR A 86 7.65 -4.23 15.75
C THR A 86 6.95 -4.27 14.39
N PHE A 87 5.63 -4.02 14.39
CA PHE A 87 4.89 -3.66 13.17
C PHE A 87 5.33 -2.28 12.70
N VAL A 88 5.53 -2.12 11.39
CA VAL A 88 6.23 -0.97 10.83
C VAL A 88 5.24 0.14 10.51
N ASN A 89 4.11 -0.19 9.88
CA ASN A 89 3.15 0.78 9.39
C ASN A 89 1.83 0.67 10.16
N GLN A 90 1.31 1.82 10.62
CA GLN A 90 0.02 1.87 11.32
C GLN A 90 -1.14 1.55 10.37
N THR A 91 -2.22 1.00 10.93
CA THR A 91 -3.44 0.73 10.16
C THR A 91 -4.14 2.04 9.82
N LEU A 92 -4.38 2.28 8.54
CA LEU A 92 -5.14 3.43 8.09
C LEU A 92 -6.62 3.27 8.42
N LEU A 93 -7.22 4.33 8.97
CA LEU A 93 -8.64 4.37 9.31
C LEU A 93 -9.43 5.20 8.30
N ALA A 94 -10.47 4.59 7.73
CA ALA A 94 -11.37 5.25 6.78
C ALA A 94 -12.80 5.34 7.34
N ILE A 95 -13.38 6.54 7.35
CA ILE A 95 -14.79 6.74 7.72
C ILE A 95 -15.66 6.62 6.47
N ASN A 96 -16.68 5.77 6.53
CA ASN A 96 -17.53 5.49 5.39
C ASN A 96 -18.76 6.41 5.31
N VAL A 97 -18.98 6.95 4.12
CA VAL A 97 -20.16 7.71 3.73
C VAL A 97 -20.81 7.02 2.54
N ASN A 98 -22.14 6.92 2.52
CA ASN A 98 -22.88 6.37 1.38
C ASN A 98 -23.49 7.49 0.54
N ASP A 99 -23.67 7.24 -0.75
CA ASP A 99 -24.39 8.12 -1.67
C ASP A 99 -25.89 8.27 -1.35
N THR A 100 -26.48 7.30 -0.64
CA THR A 100 -27.88 7.33 -0.21
C THR A 100 -28.10 8.05 1.13
N ASP A 101 -27.04 8.47 1.81
CA ASP A 101 -27.17 9.14 3.11
C ASP A 101 -27.69 10.58 2.93
N ASP A 102 -28.32 11.13 3.96
CA ASP A 102 -28.83 12.51 3.94
C ASP A 102 -27.67 13.49 3.66
N PRO A 103 -27.78 14.39 2.67
CA PRO A 103 -26.74 15.38 2.37
C PRO A 103 -26.26 16.18 3.60
N ALA A 104 -27.16 16.48 4.55
CA ALA A 104 -26.78 17.16 5.78
C ALA A 104 -25.87 16.28 6.67
N PHE A 105 -26.18 14.99 6.78
CA PHE A 105 -25.36 14.03 7.53
C PHE A 105 -23.99 13.81 6.89
N VAL A 106 -23.94 13.81 5.55
CA VAL A 106 -22.70 13.71 4.79
C VAL A 106 -21.79 14.90 5.11
N GLU A 107 -22.31 16.13 5.07
CA GLU A 107 -21.55 17.34 5.38
C GLU A 107 -21.04 17.34 6.82
N ASP A 108 -21.90 16.98 7.78
CA ASP A 108 -21.51 16.86 9.18
C ASP A 108 -20.39 15.83 9.38
N THR A 109 -20.48 14.69 8.69
CA THR A 109 -19.47 13.63 8.79
C THR A 109 -18.15 14.05 8.14
N LEU A 110 -18.18 14.70 6.98
CA LEU A 110 -16.97 15.20 6.31
C LEU A 110 -16.30 16.31 7.13
N GLY A 111 -17.10 17.21 7.71
CA GLY A 111 -16.62 18.23 8.64
C GLY A 111 -15.96 17.61 9.88
N ALA A 112 -16.61 16.61 10.48
CA ALA A 112 -16.05 15.87 11.61
C ALA A 112 -14.71 15.19 11.25
N VAL A 113 -14.60 14.58 10.07
CA VAL A 113 -13.35 13.92 9.62
C VAL A 113 -12.21 14.92 9.37
N LYS A 114 -12.55 16.12 8.92
CA LYS A 114 -11.58 17.20 8.69
C LYS A 114 -11.00 17.71 10.00
N ASP A 115 -11.86 17.93 10.99
CA ASP A 115 -11.48 18.55 12.27
C ASP A 115 -11.09 17.52 13.35
N TYR A 116 -11.25 16.22 13.08
CA TYR A 116 -10.92 15.17 14.04
C TYR A 116 -9.41 15.09 14.26
N THR A 117 -9.01 15.56 15.44
CA THR A 117 -7.67 15.43 15.96
C THR A 117 -7.73 15.14 17.45
N VAL A 118 -7.07 14.07 17.89
CA VAL A 118 -6.96 13.71 19.31
C VAL A 118 -5.51 13.66 19.72
N GLU A 119 -5.13 14.44 20.73
CA GLU A 119 -3.82 14.34 21.35
C GLU A 119 -3.84 13.30 22.48
N ARG A 120 -2.97 12.30 22.39
CA ARG A 120 -2.81 11.27 23.41
C ARG A 120 -1.33 11.11 23.74
N VAL A 121 -0.93 11.54 24.94
CA VAL A 121 0.46 11.41 25.43
C VAL A 121 1.46 12.09 24.47
N GLY A 122 1.09 13.24 23.92
CA GLY A 122 1.93 14.01 22.97
C GLY A 122 1.93 13.48 21.53
N GLU A 123 1.18 12.42 21.23
CA GLU A 123 0.94 11.97 19.86
C GLU A 123 -0.38 12.53 19.33
N ILE A 124 -0.36 13.02 18.09
CA ILE A 124 -1.53 13.52 17.38
C ILE A 124 -2.12 12.36 16.58
N ILE A 125 -3.39 12.03 16.84
CA ILE A 125 -4.12 10.96 16.16
C ILE A 125 -5.22 11.60 15.33
N ASP A 126 -5.09 11.48 14.01
CA ASP A 126 -6.05 11.97 13.03
C ASP A 126 -6.73 10.80 12.30
N ILE A 127 -7.79 11.09 11.54
CA ILE A 127 -8.38 10.14 10.60
C ILE A 127 -7.62 10.19 9.28
N ASP A 128 -7.25 9.05 8.71
CA ASP A 128 -6.38 8.98 7.53
C ASP A 128 -7.13 9.14 6.21
N MET A 129 -8.34 8.59 6.11
CA MET A 129 -9.06 8.40 4.84
C MET A 129 -10.57 8.58 4.97
N VAL A 130 -11.24 8.76 3.83
CA VAL A 130 -12.70 8.72 3.71
C VAL A 130 -13.08 7.63 2.72
N ALA A 131 -14.03 6.75 3.09
CA ALA A 131 -14.59 5.77 2.17
C ALA A 131 -15.93 6.27 1.62
N VAL A 132 -16.11 6.18 0.30
CA VAL A 132 -17.37 6.54 -0.37
C VAL A 132 -17.98 5.27 -0.94
N SER A 133 -19.20 4.95 -0.55
CA SER A 133 -19.91 3.75 -1.00
C SER A 133 -21.08 4.07 -1.90
N HIS A 134 -21.09 3.43 -3.06
CA HIS A 134 -22.19 3.44 -4.00
C HIS A 134 -23.21 2.37 -3.62
N ARG A 135 -24.34 2.80 -3.05
CA ARG A 135 -25.53 1.98 -2.76
C ARG A 135 -26.72 2.36 -3.64
N GLY A 136 -26.73 3.57 -4.18
CA GLY A 136 -27.72 4.04 -5.12
C GLY A 136 -27.48 3.52 -6.54
N SER A 137 -28.40 3.85 -7.44
CA SER A 137 -28.34 3.46 -8.85
C SER A 137 -27.76 4.54 -9.78
N SER A 138 -27.42 5.72 -9.25
CA SER A 138 -26.91 6.86 -10.03
C SER A 138 -25.39 6.95 -9.95
N VAL A 139 -24.74 7.03 -11.11
CA VAL A 139 -23.29 7.19 -11.22
C VAL A 139 -22.87 8.62 -10.87
N ASP A 140 -23.64 9.61 -11.33
CA ASP A 140 -23.30 11.03 -11.15
C ASP A 140 -23.27 11.44 -9.68
N THR A 141 -24.23 10.97 -8.87
CA THR A 141 -24.27 11.25 -7.42
C THR A 141 -23.05 10.70 -6.69
N PHE A 142 -22.53 9.55 -7.13
CA PHE A 142 -21.34 8.96 -6.55
C PHE A 142 -20.09 9.75 -6.90
N VAL A 143 -19.97 10.21 -8.15
CA VAL A 143 -18.86 11.05 -8.61
C VAL A 143 -18.87 12.41 -7.90
N ASP A 144 -20.04 13.04 -7.79
CA ASP A 144 -20.21 14.32 -7.10
C ASP A 144 -19.83 14.19 -5.60
N LEU A 145 -20.25 13.10 -4.95
CA LEU A 145 -19.90 12.83 -3.55
C LEU A 145 -18.40 12.59 -3.37
N ALA A 146 -17.78 11.82 -4.27
CA ALA A 146 -16.34 11.58 -4.25
C ALA A 146 -15.56 12.88 -4.44
N MET A 147 -15.98 13.73 -5.38
CA MET A 147 -15.37 15.03 -5.64
C MET A 147 -15.51 15.96 -4.42
N LYS A 148 -16.69 15.99 -3.80
CA LYS A 148 -16.94 16.78 -2.58
C LYS A 148 -16.06 16.32 -1.42
N ALA A 149 -16.01 15.02 -1.15
CA ALA A 149 -15.16 14.45 -0.10
C ALA A 149 -13.68 14.77 -0.33
N TRP A 150 -13.22 14.69 -1.58
CA TRP A 150 -11.86 15.06 -1.94
C TRP A 150 -11.56 16.55 -1.73
N CYS A 151 -12.42 17.44 -2.22
CA CYS A 151 -12.22 18.89 -2.12
C CYS A 151 -12.34 19.41 -0.68
N GLU A 152 -13.23 18.86 0.15
CA GLU A 152 -13.46 19.35 1.50
C GLU A 152 -12.42 18.84 2.50
N VAL A 153 -12.05 17.56 2.40
CA VAL A 153 -11.18 16.87 3.36
C VAL A 153 -9.72 16.85 2.92
N GLY A 154 -9.45 16.77 1.61
CA GLY A 154 -8.07 16.72 1.07
C GLY A 154 -7.30 15.45 1.43
N LYS A 155 -7.98 14.40 1.90
CA LYS A 155 -7.42 13.10 2.28
C LYS A 155 -7.77 12.04 1.23
N PRO A 156 -6.93 11.00 1.04
CA PRO A 156 -7.21 9.96 0.05
C PRO A 156 -8.51 9.23 0.34
N LEU A 157 -9.14 8.77 -0.73
CA LEU A 157 -10.45 8.15 -0.67
C LEU A 157 -10.37 6.63 -0.87
N VAL A 158 -11.36 5.92 -0.34
CA VAL A 158 -11.67 4.53 -0.71
C VAL A 158 -12.98 4.55 -1.47
N LEU A 159 -12.91 4.46 -2.79
CA LEU A 159 -14.08 4.45 -3.66
C LEU A 159 -14.61 3.03 -3.75
N ARG A 160 -15.83 2.78 -3.24
CA ARG A 160 -16.49 1.47 -3.22
C ARG A 160 -17.70 1.48 -4.14
N SER A 161 -17.64 0.75 -5.25
CA SER A 161 -18.79 0.49 -6.11
C SER A 161 -18.71 -0.90 -6.73
N HIS A 162 -19.87 -1.48 -7.02
CA HIS A 162 -20.00 -2.71 -7.78
C HIS A 162 -20.01 -2.46 -9.30
N ASP A 163 -20.26 -1.21 -9.72
CA ASP A 163 -20.32 -0.83 -11.12
C ASP A 163 -18.96 -0.32 -11.62
N PRO A 164 -18.32 -0.99 -12.61
CA PRO A 164 -17.01 -0.58 -13.10
C PRO A 164 -17.06 0.78 -13.79
N ALA A 165 -18.19 1.15 -14.42
CA ALA A 165 -18.36 2.47 -15.02
C ALA A 165 -18.34 3.59 -13.97
N ALA A 166 -18.94 3.37 -12.80
CA ALA A 166 -18.95 4.34 -11.71
C ALA A 166 -17.55 4.51 -11.10
N LEU A 167 -16.81 3.42 -10.94
CA LEU A 167 -15.42 3.47 -10.47
C LEU A 167 -14.50 4.22 -11.44
N LYS A 168 -14.66 4.00 -12.76
CA LYS A 168 -13.89 4.73 -13.78
C LYS A 168 -14.17 6.22 -13.73
N ALA A 169 -15.44 6.61 -13.68
CA ALA A 169 -15.82 8.02 -13.61
C ALA A 169 -15.30 8.70 -12.34
N ALA A 170 -15.40 8.01 -11.19
CA ALA A 170 -14.88 8.53 -9.93
C ALA A 170 -13.34 8.61 -9.92
N ALA A 171 -12.64 7.60 -10.45
CA ALA A 171 -11.18 7.62 -10.59
C ALA A 171 -10.69 8.84 -11.39
N VAL A 172 -11.35 9.14 -12.51
CA VAL A 172 -11.03 10.34 -13.31
C VAL A 172 -11.29 11.62 -12.52
N ALA A 173 -12.39 11.69 -11.76
CA ALA A 173 -12.76 12.87 -10.99
C ALA A 173 -11.80 13.16 -9.82
N VAL A 174 -11.21 12.13 -9.20
CA VAL A 174 -10.23 12.27 -8.11
C VAL A 174 -8.80 11.95 -8.54
N ALA A 175 -8.45 12.22 -9.79
CA ALA A 175 -7.09 12.09 -10.30
C ALA A 175 -6.09 12.87 -9.41
N GLY A 176 -4.96 12.24 -9.09
CA GLY A 176 -3.92 12.81 -8.22
C GLY A 176 -4.15 12.61 -6.70
N SER A 177 -5.30 12.06 -6.29
CA SER A 177 -5.53 11.72 -4.88
C SER A 177 -4.81 10.44 -4.41
N LEU A 178 -4.30 9.63 -5.34
CA LEU A 178 -3.72 8.30 -5.06
C LEU A 178 -4.64 7.47 -4.14
N SER A 179 -5.92 7.43 -4.50
CA SER A 179 -7.00 6.76 -3.79
C SER A 179 -7.06 5.24 -4.04
N VAL A 180 -7.90 4.54 -3.30
CA VAL A 180 -8.15 3.10 -3.42
C VAL A 180 -9.46 2.85 -4.16
N LEU A 181 -9.42 2.06 -5.23
CA LEU A 181 -10.58 1.59 -5.97
C LEU A 181 -11.00 0.20 -5.49
N ALA A 182 -12.23 0.07 -4.99
CA ALA A 182 -12.87 -1.17 -4.58
C ALA A 182 -14.26 -1.27 -5.23
N THR A 183 -14.79 -2.41 -5.65
CA THR A 183 -14.31 -3.79 -5.49
C THR A 183 -14.00 -4.39 -6.86
N ALA A 184 -12.72 -4.66 -7.15
CA ALA A 184 -12.36 -5.34 -8.39
C ALA A 184 -12.59 -6.84 -8.25
N THR A 185 -13.60 -7.35 -8.95
CA THR A 185 -13.94 -8.78 -9.02
C THR A 185 -13.20 -9.46 -10.16
N PRO A 186 -13.03 -10.80 -10.17
CA PRO A 186 -12.29 -11.50 -11.23
C PRO A 186 -12.71 -11.18 -12.67
N ASP A 187 -13.95 -10.74 -12.87
CA ASP A 187 -14.51 -10.36 -14.17
C ASP A 187 -14.25 -8.88 -14.55
N THR A 188 -14.08 -8.00 -13.56
CA THR A 188 -13.94 -6.55 -13.76
C THR A 188 -12.50 -6.04 -13.56
N VAL A 189 -11.63 -6.90 -13.06
CA VAL A 189 -10.23 -6.61 -12.76
C VAL A 189 -9.47 -6.06 -13.97
N ASP A 190 -9.59 -6.69 -15.14
CA ASP A 190 -8.77 -6.31 -16.32
C ASP A 190 -9.06 -4.86 -16.77
N GLU A 191 -10.32 -4.43 -16.71
CA GLU A 191 -10.70 -3.07 -17.07
C GLU A 191 -10.33 -2.02 -16.02
N LEU A 192 -10.40 -2.39 -14.74
CA LEU A 192 -10.10 -1.49 -13.62
C LEU A 192 -8.59 -1.30 -13.42
N VAL A 193 -7.78 -2.28 -13.80
CA VAL A 193 -6.31 -2.22 -13.70
C VAL A 193 -5.73 -1.18 -14.65
N GLU A 194 -6.23 -1.10 -15.88
CA GLU A 194 -5.76 -0.11 -16.84
C GLU A 194 -6.05 1.31 -16.34
N VAL A 195 -7.23 1.53 -15.77
CA VAL A 195 -7.62 2.81 -15.17
C VAL A 195 -6.80 3.10 -13.91
N ALA A 196 -6.58 2.10 -13.07
CA ALA A 196 -5.76 2.26 -11.86
C ALA A 196 -4.31 2.64 -12.21
N LYS A 197 -3.74 2.06 -13.27
CA LYS A 197 -2.40 2.43 -13.78
C LYS A 197 -2.37 3.83 -14.37
N GLU A 198 -3.42 4.23 -15.10
CA GLU A 198 -3.46 5.54 -15.76
C GLU A 198 -3.50 6.70 -14.75
N PHE A 199 -4.16 6.49 -13.59
CA PHE A 199 -4.32 7.50 -12.54
C PHE A 199 -3.51 7.23 -11.26
N ASP A 200 -2.59 6.25 -11.30
CA ASP A 200 -1.76 5.79 -10.18
C ASP A 200 -2.57 5.42 -8.91
N HIS A 201 -3.81 4.97 -9.06
CA HIS A 201 -4.64 4.54 -7.95
C HIS A 201 -4.32 3.11 -7.49
N ALA A 202 -4.54 2.83 -6.20
CA ALA A 202 -4.43 1.48 -5.67
C ALA A 202 -5.71 0.69 -5.95
N LEU A 203 -5.58 -0.58 -6.33
CA LEU A 203 -6.72 -1.45 -6.63
C LEU A 203 -6.93 -2.49 -5.53
N ALA A 204 -8.16 -2.56 -4.99
CA ALA A 204 -8.57 -3.56 -4.02
C ALA A 204 -9.29 -4.73 -4.72
N LEU A 205 -8.63 -5.88 -4.73
CA LEU A 205 -9.18 -7.13 -5.26
C LEU A 205 -10.18 -7.74 -4.27
N THR A 206 -11.35 -8.14 -4.76
CA THR A 206 -12.38 -8.81 -3.97
C THR A 206 -12.79 -10.10 -4.65
N ALA A 207 -12.72 -11.20 -3.91
CA ALA A 207 -13.11 -12.52 -4.37
C ALA A 207 -13.85 -13.27 -3.24
N PRO A 208 -14.71 -14.24 -3.57
CA PRO A 208 -15.48 -14.98 -2.58
C PRO A 208 -14.62 -15.91 -1.71
N ASP A 209 -13.45 -16.34 -2.23
CA ASP A 209 -12.54 -17.28 -1.58
C ASP A 209 -11.07 -16.96 -1.89
N LEU A 210 -10.17 -17.62 -1.15
CA LEU A 210 -8.73 -17.40 -1.25
C LEU A 210 -8.16 -17.86 -2.60
N ASP A 211 -8.69 -18.94 -3.18
CA ASP A 211 -8.17 -19.52 -4.43
C ASP A 211 -8.50 -18.62 -5.62
N ALA A 212 -9.74 -18.08 -5.64
CA ALA A 212 -10.17 -17.08 -6.59
C ALA A 212 -9.37 -15.78 -6.46
N LEU A 213 -9.05 -15.35 -5.23
CA LEU A 213 -8.21 -14.17 -5.00
C LEU A 213 -6.78 -14.37 -5.52
N VAL A 214 -6.17 -15.52 -5.25
CA VAL A 214 -4.82 -15.87 -5.74
C VAL A 214 -4.81 -15.94 -7.27
N THR A 215 -5.85 -16.51 -7.87
CA THR A 215 -5.98 -16.58 -9.33
C THR A 215 -6.10 -15.19 -9.95
N ALA A 216 -6.94 -14.32 -9.38
CA ALA A 216 -7.07 -12.94 -9.83
C ALA A 216 -5.77 -12.14 -9.67
N ALA A 217 -5.10 -12.24 -8.51
CA ALA A 217 -3.82 -11.58 -8.26
C ALA A 217 -2.70 -12.10 -9.17
N GLY A 218 -2.73 -13.39 -9.52
CA GLY A 218 -1.77 -14.01 -10.44
C GLY A 218 -1.85 -13.48 -11.87
N ARG A 219 -3.03 -13.03 -12.31
CA ARG A 219 -3.22 -12.40 -13.64
C ARG A 219 -2.60 -11.00 -13.73
N LEU A 220 -2.36 -10.36 -12.59
CA LEU A 220 -1.88 -8.98 -12.48
C LEU A 220 -0.38 -8.84 -12.25
N ARG A 221 0.34 -9.96 -12.15
CA ARG A 221 1.78 -9.99 -11.92
C ARG A 221 2.60 -9.95 -13.20
#